data_AF-A0A835FAS1-F1
#
_entry.id   AF-A0A835FAS1-F1
#
_cell.length_a   1.000
_cell.length_b   1.000
_cell.length_c   1.000
_cell.angle_alpha   90.00
_cell.angle_beta   90.00
_cell.angle_gamma   90.00
#
_symmetry.space_group_name_H-M   'P 1'
#
loop_
_entity.id
_entity.type
_entity.pdbx_description
1 polymer ?
#
loop_
_entity_poly.entity_id
_entity_poly.type
_entity_poly.pdbx_seq_one_letter_code
_entity_poly.pdbx_strand_id
1 'polypeptide(L)'
;MTPNKGVHNIRIVKKGGPSTKSERGRTSKNISKESKLPITVEDSYCALCPSVEETADHIFFECALAHRTWECLGVDLAGGSCRHPWLMGRELPLPPSVQYDVVLLIFWQLWKARNAVIFDQEQRSVRRVLRHVVDDMENWRSRYKQHQEHWLAWNSYFSTFL
;
A
#
# COMPACT_ATOMS: atom_id res chain seq x y z
N MET A 1 -48.35 -27.51 39.84
CA MET A 1 -48.27 -27.69 41.30
C MET A 1 -47.22 -26.73 41.85
N THR A 2 -47.66 -25.56 42.34
CA THR A 2 -46.91 -24.73 43.32
C THR A 2 -47.02 -25.40 44.70
N PRO A 3 -46.14 -25.20 45.71
CA PRO A 3 -45.86 -23.90 46.38
C PRO A 3 -44.36 -23.70 46.73
N ASN A 4 -43.79 -22.49 46.79
CA ASN A 4 -44.02 -21.32 47.64
C ASN A 4 -43.39 -21.41 49.06
N LYS A 5 -42.68 -20.32 49.39
CA LYS A 5 -42.37 -19.72 50.71
C LYS A 5 -41.10 -20.16 51.43
N GLY A 6 -40.36 -19.15 51.92
CA GLY A 6 -39.58 -19.29 53.14
C GLY A 6 -38.36 -18.41 53.25
N VAL A 7 -38.55 -17.11 53.46
CA VAL A 7 -37.53 -16.16 53.94
C VAL A 7 -37.18 -16.51 55.40
N HIS A 8 -35.93 -16.42 55.84
CA HIS A 8 -35.57 -15.92 57.18
C HIS A 8 -34.07 -15.59 57.30
N ASN A 9 -33.79 -14.30 57.52
CA ASN A 9 -32.53 -13.75 57.99
C ASN A 9 -32.39 -13.97 59.50
N ILE A 10 -31.22 -14.41 59.98
CA ILE A 10 -30.76 -14.17 61.36
C ILE A 10 -29.26 -13.82 61.35
N ARG A 11 -28.93 -12.75 62.06
CA ARG A 11 -27.62 -12.10 62.19
C ARG A 11 -27.29 -12.01 63.68
N ILE A 12 -26.17 -12.59 64.16
CA ILE A 12 -25.61 -12.35 65.50
C ILE A 12 -24.06 -12.39 65.42
N VAL A 13 -23.38 -11.24 65.39
CA VAL A 13 -22.63 -10.50 66.47
C VAL A 13 -21.17 -10.94 66.68
N LYS A 14 -20.30 -9.91 66.64
CA LYS A 14 -18.83 -9.85 66.70
C LYS A 14 -18.27 -9.98 68.13
N LYS A 15 -17.04 -10.52 68.28
CA LYS A 15 -15.91 -10.11 69.18
C LYS A 15 -14.62 -10.79 68.64
N GLY A 16 -13.42 -10.25 68.51
CA GLY A 16 -12.72 -8.98 68.77
C GLY A 16 -11.28 -9.12 68.16
N GLY A 17 -10.60 -8.01 67.85
CA GLY A 17 -9.27 -7.98 67.18
C GLY A 17 -8.07 -8.34 68.09
N PRO A 18 -6.79 -8.00 67.77
CA PRO A 18 -6.33 -7.05 66.74
C PRO A 18 -5.16 -7.47 65.82
N SER A 19 -5.03 -6.72 64.71
CA SER A 19 -3.78 -6.28 64.05
C SER A 19 -2.82 -7.32 63.44
N THR A 20 -2.69 -7.30 62.11
CA THR A 20 -1.68 -6.48 61.42
C THR A 20 -1.81 -6.59 59.89
N LYS A 21 -1.87 -5.42 59.23
CA LYS A 21 -1.29 -5.01 57.92
C LYS A 21 -1.47 -5.98 56.72
N SER A 22 -1.92 -5.62 55.52
CA SER A 22 -2.06 -4.34 54.82
C SER A 22 -2.92 -4.61 53.58
N GLU A 23 -3.92 -3.78 53.31
CA GLU A 23 -4.80 -3.88 52.16
C GLU A 23 -4.13 -3.51 50.82
N ARG A 24 -4.54 -4.28 49.82
CA ARG A 24 -4.74 -3.97 48.39
C ARG A 24 -4.82 -2.48 48.00
N GLY A 25 -4.25 -2.17 46.84
CA GLY A 25 -4.74 -1.13 45.94
C GLY A 25 -3.70 -0.74 44.88
N ARG A 26 -3.70 -1.33 43.68
CA ARG A 26 -4.51 -1.03 42.47
C ARG A 26 -3.75 -0.12 41.47
N THR A 27 -3.55 -0.70 40.28
CA THR A 27 -3.52 -0.11 38.92
C THR A 27 -2.38 0.80 38.46
N SER A 28 -1.74 0.27 37.40
CA SER A 28 -1.47 0.93 36.12
C SER A 28 -0.50 2.10 36.10
N LYS A 29 0.66 1.85 35.48
CA LYS A 29 1.14 2.49 34.24
C LYS A 29 2.57 2.03 34.01
N ASN A 30 2.89 1.63 32.79
CA ASN A 30 4.13 1.95 32.08
C ASN A 30 4.11 1.21 30.73
N ILE A 31 3.30 1.71 29.80
CA ILE A 31 3.64 1.59 28.38
C ILE A 31 4.83 2.53 28.22
N SER A 32 6.03 1.96 28.12
CA SER A 32 7.22 2.68 27.70
C SER A 32 6.91 3.35 26.37
N LYS A 33 6.97 4.68 26.39
CA LYS A 33 6.84 5.56 25.23
C LYS A 33 7.81 5.05 24.17
N GLU A 34 7.27 4.41 23.15
CA GLU A 34 8.01 4.13 21.93
C GLU A 34 8.37 5.49 21.35
N SER A 35 9.66 5.78 21.37
CA SER A 35 10.23 7.01 20.84
C SER A 35 9.87 7.10 19.37
N LYS A 36 8.85 7.90 19.05
CA LYS A 36 8.68 8.42 17.69
C LYS A 36 9.94 9.24 17.42
N LEU A 37 10.88 8.67 16.66
CA LEU A 37 11.89 9.48 16.01
C LEU A 37 11.14 10.60 15.27
N PRO A 38 11.57 11.87 15.39
CA PRO A 38 10.97 12.94 14.62
C PRO A 38 11.18 12.57 13.16
N ILE A 39 10.08 12.32 12.44
CA ILE A 39 10.09 12.24 10.98
C ILE A 39 10.71 13.55 10.53
N THR A 40 11.96 13.49 10.08
CA THR A 40 12.66 14.67 9.58
C THR A 40 11.90 15.13 8.35
N VAL A 41 11.66 16.43 8.22
CA VAL A 41 10.87 17.04 7.13
C VAL A 41 11.38 16.61 5.73
N GLU A 42 12.64 16.17 5.63
CA GLU A 42 13.25 15.60 4.42
C GLU A 42 12.60 14.28 3.94
N ASP A 43 11.97 13.49 4.83
CA ASP A 43 11.27 12.25 4.46
C ASP A 43 9.94 12.48 3.74
N SER A 44 9.48 13.73 3.66
CA SER A 44 8.22 14.09 3.01
C SER A 44 8.36 14.44 1.54
N TYR A 45 9.58 14.55 1.00
CA TYR A 45 9.81 14.91 -0.40
C TYR A 45 10.11 13.71 -1.28
N CYS A 46 9.75 13.82 -2.57
CA CYS A 46 10.00 12.75 -3.51
C CYS A 46 11.49 12.63 -3.85
N ALA A 47 12.03 11.41 -3.76
CA ALA A 47 13.43 11.14 -4.10
C ALA A 47 13.80 11.47 -5.55
N LEU A 48 12.83 11.38 -6.48
CA LEU A 48 12.99 11.76 -7.89
C LEU A 48 12.73 13.25 -8.15
N CYS A 49 11.99 13.92 -7.26
CA CYS A 49 11.58 15.32 -7.37
C CYS A 49 11.80 16.03 -6.02
N PRO A 50 13.04 16.45 -5.69
CA PRO A 50 13.42 16.85 -4.33
C PRO A 50 12.68 18.06 -3.73
N SER A 51 11.88 18.78 -4.52
CA SER A 51 11.10 19.94 -4.11
C SER A 51 9.59 19.70 -4.06
N VAL A 52 9.13 18.47 -4.28
CA VAL A 52 7.71 18.11 -4.33
C VAL A 52 7.41 17.12 -3.22
N GLU A 53 6.32 17.38 -2.48
CA GLU A 53 5.85 16.46 -1.45
C GLU A 53 5.53 15.10 -2.07
N GLU A 54 6.00 14.04 -1.43
CA GLU A 54 5.79 12.69 -1.86
C GLU A 54 4.39 12.22 -1.45
N THR A 55 3.55 12.00 -2.45
CA THR A 55 2.24 11.37 -2.30
C THR A 55 2.13 10.19 -3.26
N ALA A 56 1.15 9.32 -3.06
CA ALA A 56 0.85 8.26 -4.03
C ALA A 56 0.51 8.87 -5.40
N ASP A 57 -0.25 9.97 -5.42
CA ASP A 57 -0.60 10.67 -6.66
C ASP A 57 0.65 11.19 -7.37
N HIS A 58 1.60 11.75 -6.60
CA HIS A 58 2.88 12.17 -7.14
C HIS A 58 3.67 11.00 -7.72
N ILE A 59 3.90 9.94 -6.94
CA ILE A 59 4.74 8.80 -7.37
C ILE A 59 4.17 8.14 -8.64
N PHE A 60 2.85 8.01 -8.74
CA PHE A 60 2.22 7.21 -9.80
C PHE A 60 1.75 8.02 -11.01
N PHE A 61 1.53 9.34 -10.89
CA PHE A 61 0.95 10.14 -11.97
C PHE A 61 1.70 11.45 -12.24
N GLU A 62 2.11 12.20 -11.22
CA GLU A 62 2.63 13.56 -11.42
C GLU A 62 4.16 13.62 -11.51
N CYS A 63 4.87 12.65 -10.93
CA CYS A 63 6.31 12.55 -10.98
C CYS A 63 6.76 12.53 -12.44
N ALA A 64 7.83 13.27 -12.76
CA ALA A 64 8.31 13.38 -14.13
C ALA A 64 8.63 12.03 -14.79
N LEU A 65 9.08 11.03 -14.00
CA LEU A 65 9.27 9.67 -14.47
C LEU A 65 7.94 8.97 -14.79
N ALA A 66 6.95 9.10 -13.90
CA ALA A 66 5.64 8.51 -14.07
C ALA A 66 4.90 9.12 -15.27
N HIS A 67 4.81 10.44 -15.33
CA HIS A 67 4.15 11.17 -16.41
C HIS A 67 4.72 10.76 -17.78
N ARG A 68 6.05 10.77 -17.94
CA ARG A 68 6.69 10.36 -19.19
C ARG A 68 6.49 8.87 -19.51
N THR A 69 6.32 8.01 -18.50
CA THR A 69 6.03 6.59 -18.73
C THR A 69 4.63 6.41 -19.30
N TRP A 70 3.63 7.08 -18.74
CA TRP A 70 2.26 7.07 -19.25
C TRP A 70 2.16 7.71 -20.63
N GLU A 71 2.80 8.86 -20.83
CA GLU A 71 2.88 9.54 -22.13
C GLU A 71 3.53 8.67 -23.20
N CYS A 72 4.62 7.96 -22.87
CA CYS A 72 5.26 7.02 -23.79
C CYS A 72 4.32 5.87 -24.20
N LEU A 73 3.45 5.44 -23.29
CA LEU A 73 2.42 4.43 -23.54
C LEU A 73 1.15 5.03 -24.18
N GLY A 74 1.14 6.30 -24.57
CA GLY A 74 -0.03 6.95 -25.17
C GLY A 74 -1.23 7.09 -24.23
N VAL A 75 -1.00 7.06 -22.92
CA VAL A 75 -2.04 7.23 -21.88
C VAL A 75 -2.10 8.69 -21.45
N ASP A 76 -3.26 9.32 -21.62
CA ASP A 76 -3.48 10.71 -21.20
C ASP A 76 -3.92 10.78 -19.73
N LEU A 77 -3.16 11.53 -18.93
CA LEU A 77 -3.42 11.77 -17.50
C LEU A 77 -4.27 13.03 -17.26
N ALA A 78 -4.45 13.91 -18.25
CA ALA A 78 -5.15 15.19 -18.10
C ALA A 78 -6.65 15.03 -17.80
N GLY A 79 -7.26 13.88 -18.14
CA GLY A 79 -8.69 13.60 -17.96
C GLY A 79 -9.12 13.19 -16.54
N GLY A 80 -8.25 13.26 -15.53
CA GLY A 80 -8.54 12.77 -14.18
C GLY A 80 -8.41 11.26 -14.01
N SER A 81 -7.75 10.59 -14.98
CA SER A 81 -7.44 9.15 -14.97
C SER A 81 -6.72 8.70 -13.68
N CYS A 82 -5.97 9.60 -13.03
CA CYS A 82 -5.33 9.37 -11.73
C CYS A 82 -6.33 9.01 -10.61
N ARG A 83 -7.57 9.48 -10.68
CA ARG A 83 -8.62 9.17 -9.68
C ARG A 83 -9.25 7.79 -9.88
N HIS A 84 -9.08 7.22 -11.07
CA HIS A 84 -9.59 5.91 -11.44
C HIS A 84 -8.51 5.08 -12.11
N PRO A 85 -7.46 4.66 -11.37
CA PRO A 85 -6.34 3.89 -11.92
C PRO A 85 -6.78 2.64 -12.70
N TRP A 86 -7.90 2.05 -12.32
CA TRP A 86 -8.51 0.90 -12.98
C TRP A 86 -9.02 1.15 -14.41
N LEU A 87 -9.19 2.41 -14.81
CA LEU A 87 -9.60 2.77 -16.16
C LEU A 87 -8.41 2.99 -17.10
N MET A 88 -7.20 3.14 -16.57
CA MET A 88 -6.02 3.48 -17.37
C MET A 88 -5.65 2.37 -18.35
N GLY A 89 -5.39 2.74 -19.60
CA GLY A 89 -5.12 1.78 -20.67
C GLY A 89 -6.38 1.25 -21.37
N ARG A 90 -7.59 1.71 -21.02
CA ARG A 90 -8.83 1.37 -21.76
C ARG A 90 -8.90 2.08 -23.10
N GLU A 91 -8.25 3.23 -23.18
CA GLU A 91 -8.07 4.06 -24.36
C GLU A 91 -7.09 3.44 -25.36
N LEU A 92 -6.28 2.48 -24.92
CA LEU A 92 -5.37 1.76 -25.80
C LEU A 92 -6.14 0.71 -26.61
N PRO A 93 -5.74 0.45 -27.86
CA PRO A 93 -6.35 -0.58 -28.70
C PRO A 93 -5.87 -1.99 -28.29
N LEU A 94 -5.93 -2.30 -27.00
CA LEU A 94 -5.43 -3.53 -26.39
C LEU A 94 -6.53 -4.28 -25.64
N PRO A 95 -6.41 -5.61 -25.47
CA PRO A 95 -7.47 -6.39 -24.83
C PRO A 95 -7.65 -6.05 -23.35
N PRO A 96 -8.87 -5.79 -22.86
CA PRO A 96 -9.10 -5.31 -21.50
C PRO A 96 -8.99 -6.40 -20.41
N SER A 97 -8.94 -7.68 -20.78
CA SER A 97 -9.06 -8.78 -19.79
C SER A 97 -7.87 -8.90 -18.84
N VAL A 98 -6.70 -8.38 -19.22
CA VAL A 98 -5.47 -8.39 -18.40
C VAL A 98 -4.96 -6.98 -18.08
N GLN A 99 -5.70 -5.96 -18.52
CA GLN A 99 -5.32 -4.55 -18.43
C GLN A 99 -4.96 -4.13 -17.00
N TYR A 100 -5.81 -4.50 -16.03
CA TYR A 100 -5.60 -4.18 -14.62
C TYR A 100 -4.26 -4.69 -14.10
N ASP A 101 -3.91 -5.92 -14.43
CA ASP A 101 -2.68 -6.54 -13.98
C ASP A 101 -1.47 -5.86 -14.61
N VAL A 102 -1.56 -5.50 -15.90
CA VAL A 102 -0.49 -4.74 -16.58
C VAL A 102 -0.32 -3.36 -15.95
N VAL A 103 -1.42 -2.65 -15.65
CA VAL A 103 -1.36 -1.35 -14.94
C VAL A 103 -0.71 -1.49 -13.57
N LEU A 104 -1.04 -2.55 -12.82
CA LEU A 104 -0.40 -2.84 -11.54
C LEU A 104 1.11 -3.12 -11.69
N LEU A 105 1.54 -3.80 -12.75
CA LEU A 105 2.97 -3.97 -13.04
C LEU A 105 3.67 -2.64 -13.32
N ILE A 106 3.03 -1.69 -14.02
CA ILE A 106 3.59 -0.35 -14.26
C ILE A 106 3.76 0.39 -12.93
N PHE A 107 2.71 0.44 -12.11
CA PHE A 107 2.81 1.05 -10.78
C PHE A 107 3.90 0.43 -9.93
N TRP A 108 4.00 -0.89 -9.93
CA TRP A 108 5.06 -1.60 -9.24
C TRP A 108 6.44 -1.16 -9.70
N GLN A 109 6.65 -1.01 -11.00
CA GLN A 109 7.93 -0.60 -11.55
C GLN A 109 8.25 0.88 -11.28
N LEU A 110 7.26 1.77 -11.29
CA LEU A 110 7.41 3.16 -10.88
C LEU A 110 7.79 3.29 -9.40
N TRP A 111 7.11 2.55 -8.52
CA TRP A 111 7.45 2.49 -7.10
C TRP A 111 8.87 1.97 -6.87
N LYS A 112 9.25 0.88 -7.55
CA LYS A 112 10.62 0.35 -7.48
C LYS A 112 11.65 1.36 -8.01
N ALA A 113 11.35 2.08 -9.09
CA ALA A 113 12.25 3.09 -9.64
C ALA A 113 12.48 4.24 -8.66
N ARG A 114 11.44 4.73 -7.99
CA ARG A 114 11.57 5.72 -6.93
C ARG A 114 12.45 5.19 -5.79
N ASN A 115 12.19 3.97 -5.33
CA ASN A 115 12.93 3.40 -4.20
C ASN A 115 14.40 3.11 -4.53
N ALA A 116 14.72 2.77 -5.78
CA ALA A 116 16.10 2.60 -6.22
C ALA A 116 16.94 3.86 -6.02
N VAL A 117 16.35 5.06 -6.05
CA VAL A 117 17.10 6.30 -5.76
C VAL A 117 17.57 6.34 -4.31
N ILE A 118 16.77 5.85 -3.37
CA ILE A 118 17.11 5.87 -1.94
C ILE A 118 18.03 4.72 -1.56
N PHE A 119 17.71 3.52 -2.02
CA PHE A 119 18.40 2.30 -1.58
C PHE A 119 19.61 1.95 -2.44
N ASP A 120 19.53 2.23 -3.74
CA ASP A 120 20.54 1.83 -4.73
C ASP A 120 21.29 3.04 -5.32
N GLN A 121 20.89 4.27 -4.99
CA GLN A 121 21.37 5.51 -5.61
C GLN A 121 21.27 5.51 -7.14
N GLU A 122 20.30 4.75 -7.70
CA GLU A 122 20.10 4.58 -9.15
C GLU A 122 18.88 5.36 -9.61
N GLN A 123 19.07 6.25 -10.58
CA GLN A 123 17.98 6.87 -11.32
C GLN A 123 17.61 6.01 -12.53
N ARG A 124 16.35 5.57 -12.61
CA ARG A 124 15.87 4.76 -13.75
C ARG A 124 15.23 5.63 -14.81
N SER A 125 15.58 5.38 -16.07
CA SER A 125 14.92 5.98 -17.22
C SER A 125 13.58 5.29 -17.53
N VAL A 126 12.70 5.96 -18.27
CA VAL A 126 11.42 5.40 -18.75
C VAL A 126 11.65 4.07 -19.48
N ARG A 127 12.63 3.99 -20.39
CA ARG A 127 12.96 2.75 -21.11
C ARG A 127 13.33 1.60 -20.17
N ARG A 128 14.00 1.90 -19.04
CA ARG A 128 14.36 0.87 -18.05
C ARG A 128 13.15 0.43 -17.23
N VAL A 129 12.25 1.35 -16.88
CA VAL A 129 10.95 1.02 -16.27
C VAL A 129 10.15 0.09 -17.19
N LEU A 130 9.98 0.46 -18.47
CA LEU A 130 9.24 -0.35 -19.44
C LEU A 130 9.88 -1.72 -19.66
N ARG A 131 11.22 -1.80 -19.72
CA ARG A 131 11.93 -3.07 -19.85
C ARG A 131 11.62 -4.01 -18.69
N HIS A 132 11.62 -3.48 -17.46
CA HIS A 132 11.30 -4.27 -16.29
C HIS A 132 9.82 -4.65 -16.21
N VAL A 133 8.90 -3.86 -16.79
CA VAL A 133 7.52 -4.31 -16.99
C VAL A 133 7.50 -5.53 -17.90
N VAL A 134 8.19 -5.50 -19.04
CA VAL A 134 8.29 -6.65 -19.96
C VAL A 134 8.91 -7.88 -19.29
N ASP A 135 9.99 -7.70 -18.51
CA ASP A 135 10.60 -8.79 -17.75
C ASP A 135 9.61 -9.42 -16.77
N ASP A 136 8.88 -8.60 -16.00
CA ASP A 136 7.82 -9.07 -15.10
C ASP A 136 6.70 -9.77 -15.87
N MET A 137 6.36 -9.27 -17.06
CA MET A 137 5.34 -9.87 -17.91
C MET A 137 5.72 -11.28 -18.37
N GLU A 138 6.98 -11.49 -18.79
CA GLU A 138 7.47 -12.82 -19.14
C GLU A 138 7.49 -13.76 -17.92
N ASN A 139 7.92 -13.25 -16.76
CA ASN A 139 7.91 -14.01 -15.51
C ASN A 139 6.50 -14.44 -15.09
N TRP A 140 5.49 -13.64 -15.41
CA TRP A 140 4.09 -13.88 -15.01
C TRP A 140 3.26 -14.59 -16.08
N ARG A 141 3.81 -14.78 -17.28
CA ARG A 141 3.13 -15.37 -18.45
C ARG A 141 2.38 -16.66 -18.13
N SER A 142 2.96 -17.53 -17.32
CA SER A 142 2.37 -18.83 -16.97
C SER A 142 1.08 -18.74 -16.16
N ARG A 143 0.79 -17.59 -15.53
CA ARG A 143 -0.45 -17.34 -14.78
C ARG A 143 -1.64 -17.05 -15.69
N TYR A 144 -1.40 -16.60 -16.92
CA TYR A 144 -2.42 -16.12 -17.86
C TYR A 144 -2.77 -17.12 -18.96
N LYS A 145 -2.76 -18.43 -18.68
CA LYS A 145 -3.00 -19.48 -19.71
C LYS A 145 -4.30 -19.30 -20.49
N GLN A 146 -5.36 -18.84 -19.82
CA GLN A 146 -6.68 -18.61 -20.45
C GLN A 146 -6.74 -17.31 -21.25
N HIS A 147 -5.80 -16.37 -21.04
CA HIS A 147 -5.73 -15.06 -21.69
C HIS A 147 -4.35 -14.83 -22.33
N GLN A 148 -3.69 -15.91 -22.79
CA GLN A 148 -2.29 -15.84 -23.20
C GLN A 148 -2.09 -14.92 -24.41
N GLU A 149 -3.02 -14.94 -25.37
CA GLU A 149 -2.98 -14.05 -26.53
C GLU A 149 -3.08 -12.59 -26.13
N HIS A 150 -3.96 -12.27 -25.17
CA HIS A 150 -4.12 -10.92 -24.66
C HIS A 150 -2.86 -10.46 -23.91
N TRP A 151 -2.27 -11.32 -23.09
CA TRP A 151 -1.01 -11.06 -22.42
C TRP A 151 0.14 -10.77 -23.40
N LEU A 152 0.24 -11.58 -24.46
CA LEU A 152 1.24 -11.40 -25.51
C LEU A 152 1.02 -10.11 -26.31
N ALA A 153 -0.24 -9.72 -26.56
CA ALA A 153 -0.56 -8.45 -27.21
C ALA A 153 -0.04 -7.25 -26.40
N TRP A 154 -0.28 -7.26 -25.08
CA TRP A 154 0.26 -6.25 -24.18
C TRP A 154 1.80 -6.29 -24.14
N ASN A 155 2.43 -7.47 -24.04
CA ASN A 155 3.89 -7.56 -24.01
C ASN A 155 4.53 -7.02 -25.31
N SER A 156 3.99 -7.43 -26.46
CA SER A 156 4.43 -6.96 -27.77
C SER A 156 4.33 -5.44 -27.88
N TYR A 157 3.22 -4.85 -27.41
CA TYR A 157 3.04 -3.41 -27.36
C TYR A 157 4.14 -2.72 -26.54
N PHE A 158 4.41 -3.18 -25.31
CA PHE A 158 5.48 -2.61 -24.46
C PHE A 158 6.87 -2.74 -25.11
N SER A 159 7.11 -3.86 -25.79
CA SER A 159 8.38 -4.13 -26.48
C SER A 159 8.68 -3.15 -27.62
N THR A 160 7.67 -2.46 -28.17
CA THR A 160 7.88 -1.42 -29.20
C THR A 160 8.62 -0.18 -28.70
N PHE A 161 8.68 0.03 -27.39
CA PHE A 161 9.34 1.17 -26.75
C PHE A 161 10.73 0.84 -26.17
N LEU A 162 11.22 -0.40 -26.39
CA LEU A 162 12.44 -0.94 -25.77
C LEU A 162 13.70 -0.87 -26.59
#